data_AF-A0A5C9E008-F1
#
_entry.id   AF-A0A5C9E008-F1
#
_cell.length_a   1.000
_cell.length_b   1.000
_cell.length_c   1.000
_cell.angle_alpha   90.00
_cell.angle_beta   90.00
_cell.angle_gamma   90.00
#
_symmetry.space_group_name_H-M   'P 1'
#
loop_
_entity.id
_entity.type
_entity.pdbx_description
1 polymer ?
#
loop_
_entity_poly.entity_id
_entity_poly.type
_entity_poly.pdbx_seq_one_letter_code
_entity_poly.pdbx_strand_id
1 'polypeptide(L)'
;MQTETDLEKLAVSSRQRLTREFAEKYTNLQERSRRISVVEAKKIAEEYSCPLQIAMISYLINLDGILSLKDAILYFMTELNRRASIGEEIPNIPGNIMEFALLEGRWIEYVYGSFVRNFDFKLRELANLEGAIDESNISLEKAIHVVASRTKLAEGYLAPVVEAWLSDHPKSNTEDALMFLGPAITRWKSATLKGRVLHLRRRCQALFRILRKAMGGPTESATIDSSLKRLDTLISDLDSELNTLSIPALSHLLLHIAPKPTGRGDKSSFVEVGAGSTRGGKTEPDMVSPFDFLERDVYLAKRRSRDERIAYLTERIERVVRVLIYQGIPLQDCVMMCIRELNDRLKLDIPSLDELADKTEERLNGVASDNRNSLVVQIIYEYIDEYAYEAKTE
;
A
#
# COMPACT_ATOMS: atom_id res chain seq x y z
N MET A 1 -21.44 11.29 18.03
CA MET A 1 -21.04 12.32 17.05
C MET A 1 -19.85 13.05 17.64
N GLN A 2 -18.71 13.07 16.92
CA GLN A 2 -17.42 13.51 17.45
C GLN A 2 -17.39 15.02 17.65
N THR A 3 -16.98 15.46 18.84
CA THR A 3 -16.72 16.88 19.11
C THR A 3 -15.38 17.29 18.48
N GLU A 4 -15.16 18.59 18.27
CA GLU A 4 -13.89 19.14 17.77
C GLU A 4 -12.69 18.63 18.59
N THR A 5 -12.89 18.47 19.90
CA THR A 5 -11.95 17.83 20.83
C THR A 5 -11.60 16.37 20.53
N ASP A 6 -12.51 15.58 19.92
CA ASP A 6 -12.20 14.21 19.51
C ASP A 6 -11.35 14.18 18.24
N LEU A 7 -11.57 15.13 17.32
CA LEU A 7 -10.74 15.30 16.12
C LEU A 7 -9.33 15.76 16.51
N GLU A 8 -9.21 16.70 17.44
CA GLU A 8 -7.91 17.13 17.97
C GLU A 8 -7.14 15.98 18.62
N LYS A 9 -7.81 15.14 19.43
CA LYS A 9 -7.18 13.95 20.04
C LYS A 9 -6.69 12.97 18.97
N LEU A 10 -7.48 12.73 17.93
CA LEU A 10 -7.09 11.87 16.80
C LEU A 10 -5.89 12.46 16.06
N ALA A 11 -5.90 13.76 15.77
CA ALA A 11 -4.80 14.45 15.11
C ALA A 11 -3.52 14.40 15.97
N VAL A 12 -3.61 14.63 17.28
CA VAL A 12 -2.48 14.52 18.21
C VAL A 12 -1.93 13.10 18.26
N SER A 13 -2.79 12.09 18.35
CA SER A 13 -2.37 10.69 18.33
C SER A 13 -1.69 10.32 17.01
N SER A 14 -2.23 10.80 15.88
CA SER A 14 -1.65 10.61 14.56
C SER A 14 -0.26 11.26 14.46
N ARG A 15 -0.10 12.50 14.94
CA ARG A 15 1.20 13.20 15.00
C ARG A 15 2.22 12.46 15.86
N GLN A 16 1.83 12.01 17.05
CA GLN A 16 2.73 11.25 17.93
C GLN A 16 3.20 9.95 17.27
N ARG A 17 2.29 9.25 16.57
CA ARG A 17 2.63 8.04 15.82
C ARG A 17 3.59 8.35 14.67
N LEU A 18 3.33 9.42 13.91
CA LEU A 18 4.20 9.88 12.83
C LEU A 18 5.62 10.14 13.34
N THR A 19 5.76 10.90 14.42
CA THR A 19 7.08 11.21 15.01
C THR A 19 7.85 9.95 15.40
N ARG A 20 7.18 8.95 15.99
CA ARG A 20 7.82 7.67 16.35
C ARG A 20 8.26 6.89 15.12
N GLU A 21 7.36 6.68 14.15
CA GLU A 21 7.69 5.98 12.90
C GLU A 21 8.83 6.69 12.15
N PHE A 22 8.89 8.01 12.22
CA PHE A 22 9.94 8.81 11.58
C PHE A 22 11.29 8.65 12.25
N ALA A 23 11.35 8.67 13.57
CA ALA A 23 12.59 8.41 14.30
C ALA A 23 13.12 7.01 13.98
N GLU A 24 12.25 6.00 14.01
CA GLU A 24 12.61 4.61 13.71
C GLU A 24 13.13 4.44 12.28
N LYS A 25 12.39 4.97 11.28
CA LYS A 25 12.80 4.91 9.86
C LYS A 25 14.12 5.63 9.59
N TYR A 26 14.29 6.82 10.17
CA TYR A 26 15.55 7.58 10.03
C TYR A 26 16.75 6.80 10.58
N THR A 27 16.64 6.29 11.81
CA THR A 27 17.71 5.50 12.44
C THR A 27 17.98 4.22 11.63
N ASN A 28 16.94 3.53 11.18
CA ASN A 28 17.07 2.31 10.37
C ASN A 28 17.81 2.58 9.04
N LEU A 29 17.39 3.60 8.28
CA LEU A 29 18.05 4.02 7.05
C LEU A 29 19.50 4.42 7.28
N GLN A 30 19.77 5.19 8.34
CA GLN A 30 21.12 5.61 8.69
C GLN A 30 22.02 4.42 8.99
N GLU A 31 21.58 3.46 9.79
CA GLU A 31 22.36 2.26 10.11
C GLU A 31 22.60 1.36 8.89
N ARG A 32 21.55 1.14 8.08
CA ARG A 32 21.64 0.29 6.89
C ARG A 32 22.49 0.91 5.81
N SER A 33 22.43 2.24 5.62
CA SER A 33 23.24 2.95 4.63
C SER A 33 24.75 2.72 4.82
N ARG A 34 25.21 2.59 6.09
CA ARG A 34 26.61 2.30 6.41
C ARG A 34 27.06 0.90 6.00
N ARG A 35 26.13 -0.04 5.80
CA ARG A 35 26.39 -1.45 5.48
C ARG A 35 26.28 -1.75 3.98
N ILE A 36 25.87 -0.77 3.16
CA ILE A 36 25.70 -0.96 1.71
C ILE A 36 27.07 -1.11 1.03
N SER A 37 27.11 -2.00 0.03
CA SER A 37 28.24 -2.08 -0.88
C SER A 37 28.40 -0.78 -1.67
N VAL A 38 29.48 -0.06 -1.39
CA VAL A 38 29.83 1.19 -2.12
C VAL A 38 29.98 0.93 -3.62
N VAL A 39 30.39 -0.29 -4.03
CA VAL A 39 30.56 -0.66 -5.44
C VAL A 39 29.21 -0.68 -6.17
N GLU A 40 28.17 -1.24 -5.55
CA GLU A 40 26.82 -1.28 -6.14
C GLU A 40 26.21 0.12 -6.22
N ALA A 41 26.32 0.89 -5.15
CA ALA A 41 25.82 2.25 -5.11
C ALA A 41 26.51 3.17 -6.14
N LYS A 42 27.83 3.00 -6.36
CA LYS A 42 28.55 3.73 -7.41
C LYS A 42 28.04 3.42 -8.81
N LYS A 43 27.77 2.14 -9.12
CA LYS A 43 27.19 1.75 -10.42
C LYS A 43 25.84 2.43 -10.65
N ILE A 44 24.98 2.45 -9.63
CA ILE A 44 23.67 3.13 -9.70
C ILE A 44 23.86 4.64 -9.88
N ALA A 45 24.77 5.25 -9.13
CA ALA A 45 25.07 6.67 -9.23
C ALA A 45 25.54 7.07 -10.64
N GLU A 46 26.39 6.25 -11.26
CA GLU A 46 26.86 6.43 -12.64
C GLU A 46 25.73 6.22 -13.66
N GLU A 47 24.95 5.14 -13.53
CA GLU A 47 23.84 4.79 -14.43
C GLU A 47 22.77 5.89 -14.47
N TYR A 48 22.39 6.43 -13.30
CA TYR A 48 21.33 7.42 -13.16
C TYR A 48 21.83 8.85 -13.03
N SER A 49 23.15 9.07 -13.10
CA SER A 49 23.79 10.39 -12.98
C SER A 49 23.33 11.16 -11.73
N CYS A 50 23.31 10.49 -10.58
CA CYS A 50 22.91 11.09 -9.29
C CYS A 50 24.03 11.02 -8.25
N PRO A 51 24.00 11.84 -7.18
CA PRO A 51 24.92 11.72 -6.07
C PRO A 51 24.95 10.31 -5.46
N LEU A 52 26.12 9.85 -5.03
CA LEU A 52 26.32 8.51 -4.45
C LEU A 52 25.39 8.26 -3.26
N GLN A 53 25.18 9.27 -2.42
CA GLN A 53 24.36 9.18 -1.23
C GLN A 53 22.88 8.93 -1.59
N ILE A 54 22.38 9.57 -2.64
CA ILE A 54 21.03 9.34 -3.16
C ILE A 54 20.92 7.94 -3.75
N ALA A 55 21.94 7.48 -4.47
CA ALA A 55 21.99 6.12 -4.99
C ALA A 55 21.95 5.07 -3.86
N MET A 56 22.69 5.30 -2.77
CA MET A 56 22.68 4.43 -1.58
C MET A 56 21.28 4.29 -0.96
N ILE A 57 20.62 5.42 -0.68
CA ILE A 57 19.28 5.38 -0.06
C ILE A 57 18.23 4.84 -1.03
N SER A 58 18.30 5.22 -2.31
CA SER A 58 17.40 4.69 -3.34
C SER A 58 17.53 3.17 -3.48
N TYR A 59 18.75 2.63 -3.33
CA TYR A 59 18.98 1.20 -3.32
C TYR A 59 18.31 0.50 -2.13
N LEU A 60 18.37 1.06 -0.92
CA LEU A 60 17.65 0.52 0.23
C LEU A 60 16.14 0.51 0.02
N ILE A 61 15.59 1.64 -0.43
CA ILE A 61 14.15 1.77 -0.73
C ILE A 61 13.72 0.73 -1.76
N ASN A 62 14.57 0.45 -2.74
CA ASN A 62 14.32 -0.58 -3.74
C ASN A 62 14.40 -2.01 -3.18
N LEU A 63 15.40 -2.29 -2.35
CA LEU A 63 15.52 -3.59 -1.66
C LEU A 63 14.32 -3.88 -0.75
N ASP A 64 13.73 -2.85 -0.15
CA ASP A 64 12.52 -2.96 0.67
C ASP A 64 11.23 -3.10 -0.15
N GLY A 65 11.34 -3.05 -1.49
CA GLY A 65 10.21 -3.18 -2.40
C GLY A 65 9.22 -2.01 -2.35
N ILE A 66 9.66 -0.85 -1.86
CA ILE A 66 8.79 0.34 -1.70
C ILE A 66 8.65 1.07 -3.04
N LEU A 67 9.77 1.35 -3.72
CA LEU A 67 9.80 1.98 -5.04
C LEU A 67 10.88 1.35 -5.94
N SER A 68 10.74 1.55 -7.26
CA SER A 68 11.83 1.25 -8.18
C SER A 68 13.00 2.22 -7.94
N LEU A 69 14.23 1.80 -8.26
CA LEU A 69 15.42 2.67 -8.20
C LEU A 69 15.18 4.00 -8.93
N LYS A 70 14.64 3.92 -10.15
CA LYS A 70 14.38 5.08 -11.00
C LYS A 70 13.39 6.03 -10.36
N ASP A 71 12.30 5.52 -9.79
CA ASP A 71 11.27 6.35 -9.17
C ASP A 71 11.78 6.98 -7.88
N ALA A 72 12.49 6.22 -7.02
CA ALA A 72 13.10 6.76 -5.80
C ALA A 72 14.07 7.90 -6.11
N ILE A 73 14.99 7.71 -7.07
CA ILE A 73 15.93 8.75 -7.51
C ILE A 73 15.17 9.96 -8.05
N LEU A 74 14.11 9.75 -8.84
CA LEU A 74 13.30 10.85 -9.38
C LEU A 74 12.68 11.70 -8.25
N TYR A 75 12.19 11.11 -7.16
CA TYR A 75 11.67 11.86 -6.01
C TYR A 75 12.76 12.71 -5.35
N PHE A 76 13.91 12.12 -5.04
CA PHE A 76 15.04 12.87 -4.46
C PHE A 76 15.47 14.03 -5.36
N MET A 77 15.63 13.78 -6.66
CA MET A 77 16.06 14.80 -7.61
C MET A 77 15.01 15.90 -7.79
N THR A 78 13.71 15.56 -7.74
CA THR A 78 12.62 16.53 -7.81
C THR A 78 12.67 17.49 -6.62
N GLU A 79 12.87 16.97 -5.40
CA GLU A 79 12.97 17.81 -4.20
C GLU A 79 14.25 18.64 -4.18
N LEU A 80 15.40 18.10 -4.63
CA LEU A 80 16.62 18.89 -4.81
C LEU A 80 16.41 20.06 -5.77
N ASN A 81 15.81 19.80 -6.93
CA ASN A 81 15.54 20.82 -7.92
C ASN A 81 14.54 21.87 -7.40
N ARG A 82 13.51 21.44 -6.65
CA ARG A 82 12.57 22.36 -6.00
C ARG A 82 13.30 23.28 -5.03
N ARG A 83 14.10 22.72 -4.12
CA ARG A 83 14.90 23.47 -3.15
C ARG A 83 15.85 24.46 -3.82
N ALA A 84 16.55 24.04 -4.88
CA ALA A 84 17.38 24.94 -5.68
C ALA A 84 16.57 26.11 -6.27
N SER A 85 15.37 25.85 -6.82
CA SER A 85 14.51 26.88 -7.43
C SER A 85 13.99 27.93 -6.45
N ILE A 86 13.91 27.61 -5.15
CA ILE A 86 13.44 28.52 -4.08
C ILE A 86 14.59 29.15 -3.27
N GLY A 87 15.83 28.95 -3.72
CA GLY A 87 17.03 29.47 -3.06
C GLY A 87 17.43 28.74 -1.77
N GLU A 88 16.94 27.52 -1.56
CA GLU A 88 17.27 26.64 -0.43
C GLU A 88 18.14 25.46 -0.90
N GLU A 89 19.04 25.71 -1.86
CA GLU A 89 19.88 24.67 -2.46
C GLU A 89 20.70 23.93 -1.41
N ILE A 90 20.74 22.61 -1.52
CA ILE A 90 21.53 21.77 -0.63
C ILE A 90 22.97 21.77 -1.15
N PRO A 91 23.96 22.24 -0.36
CA PRO A 91 25.34 22.25 -0.81
C PRO A 91 25.77 20.86 -1.25
N ASN A 92 26.43 20.78 -2.41
CA ASN A 92 26.91 19.53 -3.00
C ASN A 92 28.15 19.00 -2.25
N ILE A 93 27.96 18.69 -0.97
CA ILE A 93 28.91 18.13 -0.05
C ILE A 93 28.36 16.77 0.39
N PRO A 94 29.16 15.69 0.37
CA PRO A 94 28.70 14.34 0.70
C PRO A 94 27.89 14.23 1.99
N GLY A 95 28.28 14.95 3.05
CA GLY A 95 27.55 14.97 4.32
C GLY A 95 26.14 15.53 4.20
N ASN A 96 26.00 16.70 3.57
CA ASN A 96 24.72 17.39 3.42
C ASN A 96 23.77 16.61 2.50
N ILE A 97 24.29 16.03 1.41
CA ILE A 97 23.48 15.20 0.51
C ILE A 97 23.05 13.90 1.20
N MET A 98 23.89 13.32 2.07
CA MET A 98 23.49 12.16 2.86
C MET A 98 22.38 12.50 3.86
N GLU A 99 22.53 13.60 4.61
CA GLU A 99 21.50 14.04 5.56
C GLU A 99 20.17 14.31 4.85
N PHE A 100 20.21 15.01 3.72
CA PHE A 100 19.06 15.19 2.85
C PHE A 100 18.45 13.85 2.41
N ALA A 101 19.26 12.94 1.89
CA ALA A 101 18.79 11.64 1.39
C ALA A 101 18.16 10.80 2.51
N LEU A 102 18.65 10.90 3.74
CA LEU A 102 18.05 10.23 4.90
C LEU A 102 16.71 10.85 5.31
N LEU A 103 16.64 12.19 5.38
CA LEU A 103 15.41 12.91 5.73
C LEU A 103 14.30 12.68 4.70
N GLU A 104 14.65 12.76 3.41
CA GLU A 104 13.70 12.56 2.34
C GLU A 104 13.39 11.07 2.11
N GLY A 105 14.38 10.19 2.29
CA GLY A 105 14.18 8.75 2.22
C GLY A 105 13.18 8.25 3.25
N ARG A 106 13.20 8.82 4.46
CA ARG A 106 12.20 8.56 5.51
C ARG A 106 10.78 8.92 5.05
N TRP A 107 10.61 10.07 4.39
CA TRP A 107 9.32 10.50 3.85
C TRP A 107 8.83 9.55 2.76
N ILE A 108 9.71 9.18 1.82
CA ILE A 108 9.40 8.22 0.76
C ILE A 108 9.00 6.87 1.36
N GLU A 109 9.78 6.31 2.29
CA GLU A 109 9.46 5.03 2.90
C GLU A 109 8.18 5.03 3.71
N TYR A 110 7.83 6.15 4.35
CA TYR A 110 6.59 6.27 5.10
C TYR A 110 5.40 6.36 4.15
N VAL A 111 5.42 7.34 3.24
CA VAL A 111 4.29 7.66 2.36
C VAL A 111 4.03 6.52 1.38
N TYR A 112 5.05 6.03 0.68
CA TYR A 112 4.91 4.94 -0.30
C TYR A 112 4.91 3.54 0.35
N GLY A 113 5.16 3.45 1.66
CA GLY A 113 5.17 2.21 2.42
C GLY A 113 3.97 2.08 3.38
N SER A 114 4.22 2.32 4.68
CA SER A 114 3.25 2.04 5.75
C SER A 114 1.98 2.88 5.65
N PHE A 115 2.08 4.14 5.21
CA PHE A 115 0.97 5.07 5.16
C PHE A 115 -0.10 4.66 4.14
N VAL A 116 0.26 4.48 2.86
CA VAL A 116 -0.71 4.10 1.80
C VAL A 116 -1.41 2.79 2.15
N ARG A 117 -0.67 1.79 2.64
CA ARG A 117 -1.28 0.52 3.09
C ARG A 117 -2.33 0.75 4.18
N ASN A 118 -2.00 1.51 5.22
CA ASN A 118 -2.92 1.82 6.31
C ASN A 118 -4.11 2.68 5.85
N PHE A 119 -3.89 3.57 4.89
CA PHE A 119 -4.90 4.43 4.32
C PHE A 119 -5.93 3.62 3.51
N ASP A 120 -5.46 2.69 2.67
CA ASP A 120 -6.31 1.80 1.87
C ASP A 120 -7.27 0.97 2.75
N PHE A 121 -6.81 0.47 3.90
CA PHE A 121 -7.67 -0.23 4.86
C PHE A 121 -8.80 0.67 5.39
N LYS A 122 -8.50 1.93 5.72
CA LYS A 122 -9.49 2.89 6.24
C LYS A 122 -10.45 3.39 5.16
N LEU A 123 -10.01 3.42 3.90
CA LEU A 123 -10.81 3.90 2.78
C LEU A 123 -12.02 3.01 2.48
N ARG A 124 -11.94 1.70 2.78
CA ARG A 124 -13.00 0.73 2.49
C ARG A 124 -14.33 1.05 3.19
N GLU A 125 -14.28 1.41 4.47
CA GLU A 125 -15.48 1.77 5.23
C GLU A 125 -16.17 3.00 4.62
N LEU A 126 -15.36 4.01 4.28
CA LEU A 126 -15.87 5.22 3.65
C LEU A 126 -16.43 4.94 2.24
N ALA A 127 -15.75 4.13 1.44
CA ALA A 127 -16.19 3.79 0.09
C ALA A 127 -17.55 3.10 0.08
N ASN A 128 -17.84 2.25 1.08
CA ASN A 128 -19.16 1.62 1.23
C ASN A 128 -20.25 2.64 1.58
N LEU A 129 -19.95 3.60 2.45
CA LEU A 129 -20.89 4.66 2.83
C LEU A 129 -21.19 5.59 1.65
N GLU A 130 -20.16 5.95 0.88
CA GLU A 130 -20.29 6.80 -0.30
C GLU A 130 -20.88 6.08 -1.51
N GLY A 131 -20.60 4.78 -1.68
CA GLY A 131 -21.14 3.98 -2.79
C GLY A 131 -22.66 3.80 -2.71
N ALA A 132 -23.24 3.99 -1.53
CA ALA A 132 -24.68 3.97 -1.34
C ALA A 132 -25.33 5.35 -1.57
N ILE A 133 -24.57 6.39 -1.91
CA ILE A 133 -25.11 7.72 -2.22
C ILE A 133 -25.68 7.70 -3.64
N ASP A 134 -26.98 7.43 -3.77
CA ASP A 134 -27.72 7.69 -5.00
C ASP A 134 -28.06 9.19 -5.08
N GLU A 135 -27.85 9.81 -6.25
CA GLU A 135 -27.98 11.26 -6.47
C GLU A 135 -29.39 11.83 -6.17
N SER A 136 -30.40 10.96 -6.00
CA SER A 136 -31.81 11.34 -5.94
C SER A 136 -32.49 11.20 -4.57
N ASN A 137 -31.92 10.50 -3.57
CA ASN A 137 -32.54 10.39 -2.23
C ASN A 137 -31.55 9.95 -1.12
N ILE A 138 -30.73 10.89 -0.65
CA ILE A 138 -29.86 10.67 0.52
C ILE A 138 -30.62 11.07 1.78
N SER A 139 -30.73 10.16 2.76
CA SER A 139 -31.30 10.50 4.07
C SER A 139 -30.36 11.41 4.88
N LEU A 140 -30.93 12.26 5.73
CA LEU A 140 -30.20 13.16 6.62
C LEU A 140 -29.14 12.41 7.45
N GLU A 141 -29.54 11.31 8.10
CA GLU A 141 -28.66 10.49 8.94
C GLU A 141 -27.46 9.94 8.16
N LYS A 142 -27.69 9.50 6.93
CA LYS A 142 -26.62 8.99 6.05
C LYS A 142 -25.68 10.10 5.62
N ALA A 143 -26.21 11.28 5.29
CA ALA A 143 -25.38 12.44 4.96
C ALA A 143 -24.48 12.82 6.14
N ILE A 144 -25.03 12.88 7.36
CA ILE A 144 -24.27 13.15 8.59
C ILE A 144 -23.18 12.09 8.80
N HIS A 145 -23.52 10.80 8.62
CA HIS A 145 -22.56 9.71 8.80
C HIS A 145 -21.41 9.76 7.79
N VAL A 146 -21.71 10.08 6.53
CA VAL A 146 -20.70 10.27 5.47
C VAL A 146 -19.80 11.44 5.81
N VAL A 147 -20.36 12.60 6.19
CA VAL A 147 -19.58 13.79 6.56
C VAL A 147 -18.67 13.46 7.73
N ALA A 148 -19.19 12.89 8.82
CA ALA A 148 -18.40 12.52 9.98
C ALA A 148 -17.26 11.55 9.64
N SER A 149 -17.55 10.52 8.84
CA SER A 149 -16.54 9.52 8.41
C SER A 149 -15.47 10.14 7.52
N ARG A 150 -15.86 11.01 6.56
CA ARG A 150 -14.91 11.75 5.72
C ARG A 150 -14.03 12.67 6.56
N THR A 151 -14.62 13.44 7.48
CA THR A 151 -13.89 14.37 8.35
C THR A 151 -12.89 13.63 9.23
N LYS A 152 -13.29 12.51 9.83
CA LYS A 152 -12.41 11.68 10.64
C LYS A 152 -11.18 11.18 9.86
N LEU A 153 -11.37 10.75 8.62
CA LEU A 153 -10.27 10.23 7.79
C LEU A 153 -9.44 11.35 7.15
N ALA A 154 -10.06 12.40 6.61
CA ALA A 154 -9.35 13.52 6.02
C ALA A 154 -8.59 14.31 7.09
N GLU A 155 -9.25 14.74 8.15
CA GLU A 155 -8.66 15.69 9.10
C GLU A 155 -8.04 15.01 10.32
N GLY A 156 -8.52 13.83 10.70
CA GLY A 156 -7.89 13.06 11.78
C GLY A 156 -6.67 12.24 11.34
N TYR A 157 -6.55 11.89 10.05
CA TYR A 157 -5.49 11.01 9.56
C TYR A 157 -4.63 11.62 8.44
N LEU A 158 -5.22 12.23 7.40
CA LEU A 158 -4.44 12.84 6.30
C LEU A 158 -3.85 14.20 6.69
N ALA A 159 -4.63 15.10 7.29
CA ALA A 159 -4.19 16.46 7.62
C ALA A 159 -2.92 16.50 8.49
N PRO A 160 -2.75 15.65 9.53
CA PRO A 160 -1.50 15.58 10.29
C PRO A 160 -0.26 15.26 9.43
N VAL A 161 -0.42 14.41 8.41
CA VAL A 161 0.66 14.04 7.50
C VAL A 161 0.98 15.18 6.54
N VAL A 162 -0.05 15.85 6.02
CA VAL A 162 0.09 17.05 5.17
C VAL A 162 0.78 18.18 5.94
N GLU A 163 0.33 18.46 7.17
CA GLU A 163 0.92 19.46 8.07
C GLU A 163 2.41 19.20 8.31
N ALA A 164 2.75 17.97 8.69
CA ALA A 164 4.13 17.60 8.95
C ALA A 164 4.98 17.69 7.67
N TRP A 165 4.46 17.28 6.52
CA TRP A 165 5.19 17.37 5.26
C TRP A 165 5.47 18.83 4.90
N LEU A 166 4.46 19.71 4.94
CA LEU A 166 4.64 21.13 4.67
C LEU A 166 5.62 21.80 5.64
N SER A 167 5.61 21.38 6.91
CA SER A 167 6.55 21.88 7.92
C SER A 167 7.99 21.45 7.67
N ASP A 168 8.21 20.21 7.19
CA ASP A 168 9.54 19.66 6.92
C ASP A 168 10.13 20.14 5.57
N HIS A 169 9.29 20.71 4.70
CA HIS A 169 9.67 21.12 3.34
C HIS A 169 9.64 22.65 3.21
N PRO A 170 10.80 23.33 3.25
CA PRO A 170 10.87 24.79 3.24
C PRO A 170 10.18 25.40 2.03
N LYS A 171 9.41 26.48 2.27
CA LYS A 171 8.64 27.25 1.26
C LYS A 171 7.77 26.38 0.35
N SER A 172 7.42 25.16 0.77
CA SER A 172 6.49 24.31 0.05
C SER A 172 5.06 24.83 0.21
N ASN A 173 4.21 24.47 -0.74
CA ASN A 173 2.80 24.84 -0.74
C ASN A 173 1.90 23.60 -0.90
N THR A 174 0.58 23.80 -0.87
CA THR A 174 -0.38 22.70 -0.93
C THR A 174 -0.44 21.99 -2.28
N GLU A 175 0.01 22.62 -3.37
CA GLU A 175 0.20 21.94 -4.65
C GLU A 175 1.40 20.99 -4.60
N ASP A 176 2.51 21.39 -3.97
CA ASP A 176 3.68 20.52 -3.79
C ASP A 176 3.32 19.27 -2.98
N ALA A 177 2.62 19.47 -1.85
CA ALA A 177 2.15 18.36 -1.01
C ALA A 177 1.19 17.42 -1.76
N LEU A 178 0.30 17.98 -2.59
CA LEU A 178 -0.59 17.20 -3.46
C LEU A 178 0.19 16.38 -4.49
N MET A 179 1.23 16.96 -5.09
CA MET A 179 2.06 16.29 -6.09
C MET A 179 2.99 15.24 -5.47
N PHE A 180 3.28 15.32 -4.18
CA PHE A 180 4.03 14.29 -3.45
C PHE A 180 3.14 13.15 -2.96
N LEU A 181 2.05 13.47 -2.25
CA LEU A 181 1.15 12.49 -1.62
C LEU A 181 0.17 11.85 -2.62
N GLY A 182 -0.30 12.62 -3.61
CA GLY A 182 -1.29 12.18 -4.58
C GLY A 182 -0.84 10.97 -5.41
N PRO A 183 0.37 10.96 -6.01
CA PRO A 183 0.88 9.80 -6.71
C PRO A 183 1.00 8.56 -5.82
N ALA A 184 1.39 8.72 -4.55
CA ALA A 184 1.46 7.61 -3.60
C ALA A 184 0.07 6.98 -3.37
N ILE A 185 -0.94 7.82 -3.13
CA ILE A 185 -2.31 7.39 -2.86
C ILE A 185 -2.97 6.78 -4.11
N THR A 186 -2.75 7.37 -5.28
CA THR A 186 -3.45 6.97 -6.53
C THR A 186 -2.70 5.95 -7.36
N ARG A 187 -1.40 5.78 -7.12
CA ARG A 187 -0.44 5.06 -7.98
C ARG A 187 -0.37 5.64 -9.40
N TRP A 188 -0.86 6.86 -9.61
CA TRP A 188 -0.75 7.55 -10.90
C TRP A 188 0.60 8.26 -11.01
N LYS A 189 1.11 8.37 -12.24
CA LYS A 189 2.23 9.25 -12.54
C LYS A 189 1.83 10.70 -12.26
N SER A 190 2.77 11.54 -11.78
CA SER A 190 2.50 12.95 -11.45
C SER A 190 1.88 13.74 -12.61
N ALA A 191 2.29 13.47 -13.85
CA ALA A 191 1.69 14.08 -15.04
C ALA A 191 0.20 13.74 -15.22
N THR A 192 -0.18 12.49 -14.92
CA THR A 192 -1.57 12.05 -14.98
C THR A 192 -2.41 12.71 -13.88
N LEU A 193 -1.86 12.80 -12.67
CA LEU A 193 -2.51 13.51 -11.57
C LEU A 193 -2.74 14.98 -11.93
N LYS A 194 -1.72 15.67 -12.42
CA LYS A 194 -1.80 17.08 -12.86
C LYS A 194 -2.87 17.30 -13.92
N GLY A 195 -3.01 16.38 -14.88
CA GLY A 195 -4.06 16.45 -15.90
C GLY A 195 -5.49 16.22 -15.39
N ARG A 196 -5.66 15.53 -14.25
CA ARG A 196 -6.97 15.12 -13.70
C ARG A 196 -7.41 15.91 -12.47
N VAL A 197 -6.48 16.54 -11.76
CA VAL A 197 -6.72 17.15 -10.45
C VAL A 197 -7.86 18.17 -10.46
N LEU A 198 -7.94 19.04 -11.47
CA LEU A 198 -8.98 20.06 -11.56
C LEU A 198 -10.37 19.46 -11.73
N HIS A 199 -10.48 18.40 -12.52
CA HIS A 199 -11.75 17.69 -12.68
C HIS A 199 -12.17 16.98 -11.39
N LEU A 200 -11.21 16.33 -10.71
CA LEU A 200 -11.46 15.64 -9.43
C LEU A 200 -11.80 16.62 -8.31
N ARG A 201 -11.20 17.82 -8.31
CA ARG A 201 -11.55 18.91 -7.40
C ARG A 201 -13.01 19.33 -7.56
N ARG A 202 -13.47 19.52 -8.79
CA ARG A 202 -14.89 19.84 -9.09
C ARG A 202 -15.83 18.72 -8.63
N ARG A 203 -15.43 17.45 -8.79
CA ARG A 203 -16.22 16.30 -8.30
C ARG A 203 -16.26 16.23 -6.76
N CYS A 204 -15.15 16.51 -6.09
CA CYS A 204 -15.10 16.61 -4.63
C CYS A 204 -16.05 17.71 -4.13
N GLN A 205 -16.03 18.86 -4.79
CA GLN A 205 -16.92 19.98 -4.46
C GLN A 205 -18.39 19.64 -4.73
N ALA A 206 -18.70 18.96 -5.84
CA ALA A 206 -20.05 18.50 -6.16
C ALA A 206 -20.59 17.54 -5.08
N LEU A 207 -19.76 16.60 -4.61
CA LEU A 207 -20.11 15.71 -3.50
C LEU A 207 -20.48 16.50 -2.23
N PHE A 208 -19.69 17.53 -1.87
CA PHE A 208 -20.01 18.37 -0.70
C PHE A 208 -21.30 19.17 -0.89
N ARG A 209 -21.59 19.68 -2.08
CA ARG A 209 -22.87 20.35 -2.37
C ARG A 209 -24.06 19.39 -2.22
N ILE A 210 -23.92 18.14 -2.66
CA ILE A 210 -24.95 17.10 -2.50
C ILE A 210 -25.18 16.80 -1.00
N LEU A 211 -24.10 16.59 -0.23
CA LEU A 211 -24.20 16.33 1.20
C LEU A 211 -24.81 17.51 1.96
N ARG A 212 -24.41 18.74 1.61
CA ARG A 212 -24.99 19.97 2.16
C ARG A 212 -26.49 20.06 1.89
N LYS A 213 -26.92 19.79 0.65
CA LYS A 213 -28.35 19.81 0.27
C LYS A 213 -29.15 18.78 1.07
N ALA A 214 -28.62 17.56 1.24
CA ALA A 214 -29.26 16.51 2.02
C ALA A 214 -29.42 16.87 3.51
N MET A 215 -28.54 17.73 4.04
CA MET A 215 -28.60 18.21 5.42
C MET A 215 -29.36 19.54 5.60
N GLY A 216 -29.71 20.23 4.51
CA GLY A 216 -30.28 21.59 4.53
C GLY A 216 -31.78 21.70 4.87
N GLY A 217 -32.33 20.76 5.63
CA GLY A 217 -33.72 20.81 6.10
C GLY A 217 -33.90 21.65 7.38
N PRO A 218 -35.15 21.96 7.78
CA PRO A 218 -35.42 22.61 9.06
C PRO A 218 -35.10 21.63 10.20
N THR A 219 -33.92 21.77 10.80
CA THR A 219 -33.48 20.99 11.95
C THR A 219 -32.84 21.90 13.00
N GLU A 220 -33.34 21.85 14.23
CA GLU A 220 -32.82 22.63 15.38
C GLU A 220 -31.59 21.95 16.03
N SER A 221 -30.66 21.45 15.23
CA SER A 221 -29.46 20.78 15.74
C SER A 221 -28.22 21.64 15.51
N ALA A 222 -27.66 22.18 16.58
CA ALA A 222 -26.41 22.93 16.54
C ALA A 222 -25.25 22.15 15.88
N THR A 223 -25.29 20.81 15.94
CA THR A 223 -24.26 19.98 15.31
C THR A 223 -24.43 19.85 13.79
N ILE A 224 -25.68 19.87 13.30
CA ILE A 224 -25.96 19.94 11.86
C ILE A 224 -25.51 21.30 11.33
N ASP A 225 -25.79 22.39 12.05
CA ASP A 225 -25.35 23.73 11.67
C ASP A 225 -23.82 23.85 11.59
N SER A 226 -23.10 23.28 12.56
CA SER A 226 -21.64 23.23 12.52
C SER A 226 -21.11 22.43 11.32
N SER A 227 -21.74 21.29 11.02
CA SER A 227 -21.38 20.46 9.87
C SER A 227 -21.66 21.17 8.53
N LEU A 228 -22.77 21.89 8.44
CA LEU A 228 -23.13 22.70 7.27
C LEU A 228 -22.13 23.84 7.06
N LYS A 229 -21.76 24.57 8.11
CA LYS A 229 -20.74 25.63 8.04
C LYS A 229 -19.40 25.07 7.56
N ARG A 230 -18.97 23.91 8.09
CA ARG A 230 -17.75 23.24 7.66
C ARG A 230 -17.79 22.86 6.18
N LEU A 231 -18.92 22.32 5.70
CA LEU A 231 -19.09 22.01 4.27
C LEU A 231 -19.03 23.27 3.41
N ASP A 232 -19.64 24.37 3.86
CA ASP A 232 -19.58 25.66 3.15
C ASP A 232 -18.14 26.20 3.05
N THR A 233 -17.38 26.13 4.14
CA THR A 233 -15.94 26.46 4.13
C THR A 233 -15.18 25.56 3.16
N LEU A 234 -15.38 24.24 3.20
CA LEU A 234 -14.69 23.31 2.29
C LEU A 234 -15.07 23.53 0.82
N ILE A 235 -16.33 23.85 0.53
CA ILE A 235 -16.79 24.17 -0.83
C ILE A 235 -16.09 25.44 -1.33
N SER A 236 -16.01 26.46 -0.49
CA SER A 236 -15.32 27.72 -0.80
C SER A 236 -13.81 27.52 -0.97
N ASP A 237 -13.17 26.79 -0.08
CA ASP A 237 -11.73 26.53 -0.13
C ASP A 237 -11.35 25.76 -1.40
N LEU A 238 -12.18 24.81 -1.84
CA LEU A 238 -11.94 24.06 -3.08
C LEU A 238 -12.08 24.90 -4.37
N ASP A 239 -12.62 26.12 -4.30
CA ASP A 239 -12.62 27.07 -5.41
C ASP A 239 -11.29 27.82 -5.55
N SER A 240 -10.49 27.91 -4.48
CA SER A 240 -9.17 28.55 -4.46
C SER A 240 -8.14 27.86 -5.35
N GLU A 241 -6.98 28.49 -5.54
CA GLU A 241 -5.85 27.91 -6.27
C GLU A 241 -5.25 26.71 -5.50
N LEU A 242 -4.66 25.74 -6.22
CA LEU A 242 -4.15 24.50 -5.60
C LEU A 242 -3.04 24.74 -4.58
N ASN A 243 -2.24 25.78 -4.78
CA ASN A 243 -1.13 26.21 -3.93
C ASN A 243 -1.57 26.94 -2.65
N THR A 244 -2.84 27.35 -2.55
CA THR A 244 -3.41 28.13 -1.44
C THR A 244 -4.58 27.43 -0.77
N LEU A 245 -4.83 26.16 -1.11
CA LEU A 245 -5.83 25.35 -0.42
C LEU A 245 -5.53 25.29 1.07
N SER A 246 -6.59 25.31 1.89
CA SER A 246 -6.47 24.96 3.30
C SER A 246 -6.07 23.48 3.45
N ILE A 247 -5.36 23.15 4.53
CA ILE A 247 -4.97 21.76 4.84
C ILE A 247 -6.20 20.82 4.90
N PRO A 248 -7.33 21.20 5.53
CA PRO A 248 -8.55 20.42 5.48
C PRO A 248 -9.06 20.17 4.05
N ALA A 249 -9.10 21.21 3.20
CA ALA A 249 -9.56 21.07 1.82
C ALA A 249 -8.64 20.17 0.99
N LEU A 250 -7.32 20.33 1.11
CA LEU A 250 -6.35 19.44 0.47
C LEU A 250 -6.51 18.00 0.96
N SER A 251 -6.68 17.78 2.26
CA SER A 251 -6.86 16.45 2.84
C SER A 251 -8.13 15.77 2.32
N HIS A 252 -9.23 16.51 2.20
CA HIS A 252 -10.45 16.01 1.60
C HIS A 252 -10.32 15.73 0.10
N LEU A 253 -9.53 16.53 -0.63
CA LEU A 253 -9.21 16.30 -2.03
C LEU A 253 -8.37 15.03 -2.21
N LEU A 254 -7.29 14.86 -1.42
CA LEU A 254 -6.46 13.65 -1.38
C LEU A 254 -7.32 12.41 -1.08
N LEU A 255 -8.26 12.53 -0.14
CA LEU A 255 -9.22 11.47 0.15
C LEU A 255 -10.15 11.18 -1.03
N HIS A 256 -10.57 12.20 -1.78
CA HIS A 256 -11.49 12.04 -2.91
C HIS A 256 -10.83 11.41 -4.14
N ILE A 257 -9.55 11.71 -4.39
CA ILE A 257 -8.81 11.14 -5.53
C ILE A 257 -8.40 9.68 -5.28
N ALA A 258 -8.42 9.23 -4.03
CA ALA A 258 -8.05 7.88 -3.67
C ALA A 258 -8.90 6.84 -4.43
N PRO A 259 -8.27 5.81 -5.02
CA PRO A 259 -8.99 4.81 -5.79
C PRO A 259 -9.96 4.08 -4.87
N LYS A 260 -11.26 4.15 -5.19
CA LYS A 260 -12.27 3.46 -4.41
C LYS A 260 -12.05 1.95 -4.55
N PRO A 261 -11.97 1.19 -3.45
CA PRO A 261 -11.94 -0.27 -3.54
C PRO A 261 -13.21 -0.74 -4.26
N THR A 262 -13.05 -1.39 -5.41
CA THR A 262 -14.17 -1.92 -6.20
C THR A 262 -14.45 -3.34 -5.75
N GLY A 263 -15.63 -3.58 -5.17
CA GLY A 263 -16.17 -4.92 -4.88
C GLY A 263 -16.61 -5.17 -3.42
N ARG A 264 -17.79 -5.79 -3.25
CA ARG A 264 -18.06 -6.74 -2.17
C ARG A 264 -17.65 -8.11 -2.71
N GLY A 265 -16.56 -8.70 -2.19
CA GLY A 265 -16.05 -10.01 -2.63
C GLY A 265 -14.99 -9.96 -3.75
N ASP A 266 -14.06 -10.90 -3.65
CA ASP A 266 -13.23 -11.49 -4.73
C ASP A 266 -12.07 -10.73 -5.37
N LYS A 267 -11.71 -9.54 -4.91
CA LYS A 267 -10.36 -8.99 -5.17
C LYS A 267 -9.69 -8.62 -3.87
N SER A 268 -9.11 -9.64 -3.24
CA SER A 268 -8.28 -9.43 -2.07
C SER A 268 -7.06 -8.57 -2.45
N SER A 269 -6.73 -7.58 -1.63
CA SER A 269 -5.56 -6.71 -1.79
C SER A 269 -4.22 -7.44 -1.58
N PHE A 270 -4.24 -8.78 -1.49
CA PHE A 270 -3.04 -9.61 -1.34
C PHE A 270 -2.29 -9.81 -2.67
N VAL A 271 -2.84 -9.32 -3.78
CA VAL A 271 -2.11 -9.15 -5.05
C VAL A 271 -1.65 -7.69 -5.13
N GLU A 272 -0.73 -7.29 -4.26
CA GLU A 272 0.17 -6.20 -4.60
C GLU A 272 1.00 -6.69 -5.79
N VAL A 273 0.71 -6.16 -6.98
CA VAL A 273 1.67 -6.16 -8.09
C VAL A 273 2.84 -5.34 -7.59
N GLY A 274 3.87 -6.03 -7.08
CA GLY A 274 5.16 -5.41 -6.83
C GLY A 274 5.65 -4.73 -8.10
N ALA A 275 6.51 -3.71 -7.94
CA ALA A 275 7.13 -3.03 -9.07
C ALA A 275 7.60 -4.05 -10.11
N GLY A 276 7.07 -3.94 -11.34
CA GLY A 276 7.41 -4.85 -12.42
C GLY A 276 8.92 -5.00 -12.50
N SER A 277 9.42 -6.20 -12.22
CA SER A 277 10.83 -6.50 -12.30
C SER A 277 11.24 -6.43 -13.76
N THR A 278 11.91 -5.35 -14.15
CA THR A 278 12.51 -5.23 -15.49
C THR A 278 13.81 -6.02 -15.60
N ARG A 279 13.81 -7.29 -15.15
CA ARG A 279 14.95 -8.19 -15.36
C ARG A 279 14.67 -9.17 -16.49
N GLY A 280 15.05 -8.74 -17.69
CA GLY A 280 15.51 -9.62 -18.76
C GLY A 280 14.46 -10.52 -19.39
N GLY A 281 13.68 -9.99 -20.33
CA GLY A 281 13.20 -10.73 -21.51
C GLY A 281 12.29 -11.95 -21.28
N LYS A 282 11.77 -12.15 -20.06
CA LYS A 282 10.69 -13.10 -19.79
C LYS A 282 9.51 -12.30 -19.26
N THR A 283 8.57 -12.00 -20.13
CA THR A 283 7.21 -11.64 -19.71
C THR A 283 6.73 -12.71 -18.71
N GLU A 284 6.52 -12.31 -17.46
CA GLU A 284 5.81 -13.12 -16.48
C GLU A 284 4.44 -13.49 -17.09
N PRO A 285 4.05 -14.77 -17.13
CA PRO A 285 2.72 -15.13 -17.60
C PRO A 285 1.66 -14.51 -16.67
N ASP A 286 0.51 -14.13 -17.23
CA ASP A 286 -0.62 -13.63 -16.45
C ASP A 286 -0.96 -14.64 -15.34
N MET A 287 -0.89 -14.21 -14.08
CA MET A 287 -1.20 -15.04 -12.92
C MET A 287 -2.73 -15.18 -12.78
N VAL A 288 -3.30 -16.25 -13.33
CA VAL A 288 -4.75 -16.50 -13.42
C VAL A 288 -5.21 -17.58 -12.43
N SER A 289 -4.32 -18.52 -12.08
CA SER A 289 -4.62 -19.70 -11.26
C SER A 289 -3.92 -19.66 -9.89
N PRO A 290 -4.55 -20.17 -8.80
CA PRO A 290 -3.89 -20.36 -7.50
C PRO A 290 -2.56 -21.12 -7.59
N PHE A 291 -2.42 -22.02 -8.57
CA PHE A 291 -1.22 -22.81 -8.79
C PHE A 291 -0.07 -22.02 -9.44
N ASP A 292 -0.36 -20.94 -10.19
CA ASP A 292 0.67 -20.02 -10.72
C ASP A 292 1.40 -19.33 -9.56
N PHE A 293 0.66 -18.98 -8.50
CA PHE A 293 1.21 -18.39 -7.29
C PHE A 293 2.04 -19.41 -6.50
N LEU A 294 1.53 -20.64 -6.37
CA LEU A 294 2.23 -21.70 -5.65
C LEU A 294 3.56 -22.05 -6.33
N GLU A 295 3.58 -22.19 -7.65
CA GLU A 295 4.78 -22.42 -8.45
C GLU A 295 5.84 -21.34 -8.21
N ARG A 296 5.44 -20.06 -8.32
CA ARG A 296 6.33 -18.92 -8.04
C ARG A 296 6.85 -18.95 -6.61
N ASP A 297 5.98 -19.21 -5.64
CA ASP A 297 6.34 -19.21 -4.22
C ASP A 297 7.32 -20.35 -3.89
N VAL A 298 7.18 -21.52 -4.53
CA VAL A 298 8.18 -22.61 -4.47
C VAL A 298 9.53 -22.17 -5.04
N TYR A 299 9.58 -21.47 -6.17
CA TYR A 299 10.84 -20.94 -6.70
C TYR A 299 11.49 -19.88 -5.77
N LEU A 300 10.68 -19.02 -5.15
CA LEU A 300 11.15 -17.97 -4.24
C LEU A 300 11.66 -18.54 -2.92
N ALA A 301 11.02 -19.58 -2.40
CA ALA A 301 11.37 -20.18 -1.11
C ALA A 301 12.73 -20.91 -1.12
N LYS A 302 13.22 -21.33 -2.31
CA LYS A 302 14.55 -21.92 -2.48
C LYS A 302 15.69 -21.04 -1.97
N ARG A 303 15.52 -19.71 -2.00
CA ARG A 303 16.55 -18.73 -1.62
C ARG A 303 16.60 -18.42 -0.13
N ARG A 304 15.68 -19.00 0.66
CA ARG A 304 15.53 -18.74 2.09
C ARG A 304 16.23 -19.79 2.93
N SER A 305 16.57 -19.42 4.15
CA SER A 305 17.04 -20.37 5.18
C SER A 305 15.94 -21.40 5.50
N ARG A 306 16.29 -22.57 6.07
CA ARG A 306 15.36 -23.69 6.27
C ARG A 306 14.13 -23.28 7.10
N ASP A 307 14.33 -22.58 8.21
CA ASP A 307 13.24 -22.18 9.10
C ASP A 307 12.32 -21.12 8.45
N GLU A 308 12.90 -20.16 7.72
CA GLU A 308 12.15 -19.16 6.97
C GLU A 308 11.40 -19.76 5.77
N ARG A 309 11.96 -20.81 5.16
CA ARG A 309 11.33 -21.54 4.05
C ARG A 309 10.10 -22.30 4.54
N ILE A 310 10.20 -23.00 5.67
CA ILE A 310 9.08 -23.72 6.30
C ILE A 310 7.94 -22.74 6.60
N ALA A 311 8.23 -21.65 7.32
CA ALA A 311 7.22 -20.66 7.67
C ALA A 311 6.59 -20.01 6.44
N TYR A 312 7.40 -19.68 5.44
CA TYR A 312 6.93 -19.06 4.21
C TYR A 312 6.04 -19.99 3.37
N LEU A 313 6.47 -21.23 3.12
CA LEU A 313 5.71 -22.16 2.29
C LEU A 313 4.44 -22.61 3.00
N THR A 314 4.49 -22.87 4.31
CA THR A 314 3.30 -23.23 5.09
C THR A 314 2.21 -22.16 4.95
N GLU A 315 2.57 -20.88 5.12
CA GLU A 315 1.62 -19.78 4.97
C GLU A 315 1.02 -19.70 3.54
N ARG A 316 1.83 -19.97 2.51
CA ARG A 316 1.40 -19.84 1.11
C ARG A 316 0.58 -21.03 0.63
N ILE A 317 0.96 -22.24 1.01
CA ILE A 317 0.20 -23.48 0.78
C ILE A 317 -1.15 -23.36 1.47
N GLU A 318 -1.20 -22.88 2.72
CA GLU A 318 -2.46 -22.68 3.44
C GLU A 318 -3.40 -21.73 2.69
N ARG A 319 -2.86 -20.66 2.10
CA ARG A 319 -3.66 -19.75 1.27
C ARG A 319 -4.22 -20.43 0.03
N VAL A 320 -3.43 -21.25 -0.66
CA VAL A 320 -3.90 -21.99 -1.85
C VAL A 320 -4.99 -22.98 -1.46
N VAL A 321 -4.80 -23.75 -0.39
CA VAL A 321 -5.78 -24.70 0.13
C VAL A 321 -7.10 -24.01 0.49
N ARG A 322 -7.03 -22.85 1.17
CA ARG A 322 -8.25 -22.06 1.47
C ARG A 322 -9.00 -21.61 0.21
N VAL A 323 -8.27 -21.23 -0.85
CA VAL A 323 -8.89 -20.83 -2.12
C VAL A 323 -9.57 -22.03 -2.79
N LEU A 324 -8.96 -23.21 -2.79
CA LEU A 324 -9.55 -24.42 -3.35
C LEU A 324 -10.82 -24.83 -2.59
N ILE A 325 -10.79 -24.80 -1.25
CA ILE A 325 -11.98 -25.06 -0.42
C ILE A 325 -13.09 -24.05 -0.73
N TYR A 326 -12.74 -22.77 -0.91
CA TYR A 326 -13.71 -21.73 -1.27
C TYR A 326 -14.34 -21.94 -2.65
N GLN A 327 -13.61 -22.56 -3.59
CA GLN A 327 -14.11 -22.98 -4.90
C GLN A 327 -15.01 -24.23 -4.84
N GLY A 328 -15.27 -24.77 -3.65
CA GLY A 328 -16.12 -25.94 -3.43
C GLY A 328 -15.37 -27.27 -3.56
N ILE A 329 -14.04 -27.25 -3.59
CA ILE A 329 -13.23 -28.47 -3.69
C ILE A 329 -13.13 -29.11 -2.30
N PRO A 330 -13.46 -30.42 -2.15
CA PRO A 330 -13.29 -31.15 -0.91
C PRO A 330 -11.84 -31.12 -0.41
N LEU A 331 -11.66 -31.10 0.91
CA LEU A 331 -10.34 -31.00 1.53
C LEU A 331 -9.38 -32.14 1.13
N GLN A 332 -9.92 -33.35 0.89
CA GLN A 332 -9.16 -34.51 0.43
C GLN A 332 -8.63 -34.30 -1.00
N ASP A 333 -9.44 -33.71 -1.87
CA ASP A 333 -9.10 -33.46 -3.27
C ASP A 333 -8.09 -32.30 -3.42
N CYS A 334 -8.08 -31.36 -2.47
CA CYS A 334 -7.13 -30.23 -2.46
C CYS A 334 -5.66 -30.69 -2.48
N VAL A 335 -5.32 -31.77 -1.75
CA VAL A 335 -3.95 -32.30 -1.71
C VAL A 335 -3.56 -32.82 -3.09
N MET A 336 -4.39 -33.67 -3.67
CA MET A 336 -4.11 -34.31 -4.96
C MET A 336 -4.06 -33.30 -6.10
N MET A 337 -4.94 -32.29 -6.08
CA MET A 337 -4.89 -31.18 -7.05
C MET A 337 -3.60 -30.37 -6.94
N CYS A 338 -3.16 -30.04 -5.73
CA CYS A 338 -1.89 -29.34 -5.51
C CYS A 338 -0.70 -30.17 -6.00
N ILE A 339 -0.63 -31.45 -5.64
CA ILE A 339 0.47 -32.35 -6.04
C ILE A 339 0.53 -32.49 -7.56
N ARG A 340 -0.62 -32.72 -8.22
CA ARG A 340 -0.71 -32.87 -9.67
C ARG A 340 -0.26 -31.61 -10.41
N GLU A 341 -0.78 -30.45 -10.01
CA GLU A 341 -0.42 -29.18 -10.64
C GLU A 341 1.06 -28.84 -10.42
N LEU A 342 1.58 -29.07 -9.21
CA LEU A 342 3.00 -28.88 -8.93
C LEU A 342 3.88 -29.82 -9.75
N ASN A 343 3.48 -31.08 -9.93
CA ASN A 343 4.18 -32.02 -10.78
C ASN A 343 4.24 -31.52 -12.24
N ASP A 344 3.07 -31.25 -12.81
CA ASP A 344 2.93 -30.86 -14.22
C ASP A 344 3.73 -29.58 -14.52
N ARG A 345 3.75 -28.62 -13.57
CA ARG A 345 4.40 -27.31 -13.72
C ARG A 345 5.90 -27.35 -13.45
N LEU A 346 6.32 -28.01 -12.37
CA LEU A 346 7.73 -28.05 -11.95
C LEU A 346 8.52 -29.18 -12.63
N LYS A 347 7.84 -30.06 -13.38
CA LYS A 347 8.39 -31.24 -14.06
C LYS A 347 9.19 -32.11 -13.09
N LEU A 348 8.52 -32.55 -12.02
CA LEU A 348 9.13 -33.38 -10.98
C LEU A 348 9.04 -34.86 -11.40
N ASP A 349 10.08 -35.65 -11.16
CA ASP A 349 10.01 -37.11 -11.32
C ASP A 349 9.49 -37.71 -10.01
N ILE A 350 8.29 -38.29 -10.04
CA ILE A 350 7.59 -38.74 -8.82
C ILE A 350 7.11 -40.20 -9.00
N PRO A 351 6.96 -40.95 -7.89
CA PRO A 351 6.15 -42.18 -7.86
C PRO A 351 4.69 -41.99 -8.35
N SER A 352 4.02 -43.11 -8.60
CA SER A 352 2.63 -43.14 -9.08
C SER A 352 1.72 -42.27 -8.19
N LEU A 353 0.91 -41.40 -8.82
CA LEU A 353 -0.07 -40.55 -8.14
C LEU A 353 -1.05 -41.36 -7.27
N ASP A 354 -1.31 -42.62 -7.64
CA ASP A 354 -2.19 -43.52 -6.90
C ASP A 354 -1.59 -43.92 -5.53
N GLU A 355 -0.28 -44.14 -5.44
CA GLU A 355 0.39 -44.48 -4.17
C GLU A 355 0.42 -43.30 -3.19
N LEU A 356 0.44 -42.07 -3.70
CA LEU A 356 0.36 -40.85 -2.91
C LEU A 356 -1.06 -40.56 -2.44
N ALA A 357 -2.08 -40.92 -3.24
CA ALA A 357 -3.48 -40.81 -2.87
C ALA A 357 -3.81 -41.70 -1.67
N ASP A 358 -3.41 -42.98 -1.74
CA ASP A 358 -3.66 -43.96 -0.67
C ASP A 358 -2.99 -43.53 0.65
N LYS A 359 -1.72 -43.09 0.61
CA LYS A 359 -1.00 -42.59 1.79
C LYS A 359 -1.64 -41.32 2.38
N THR A 360 -2.17 -40.45 1.53
CA THR A 360 -2.83 -39.20 1.97
C THR A 360 -4.17 -39.51 2.62
N GLU A 361 -4.95 -40.44 2.06
CA GLU A 361 -6.25 -40.86 2.60
C GLU A 361 -6.09 -41.54 3.97
N GLU A 362 -5.10 -42.42 4.12
CA GLU A 362 -4.76 -43.05 5.41
C GLU A 362 -4.40 -42.02 6.48
N ARG A 363 -3.61 -40.98 6.14
CA ARG A 363 -3.23 -39.91 7.07
C ARG A 363 -4.41 -39.02 7.47
N LEU A 364 -5.37 -38.78 6.57
CA LEU A 364 -6.52 -37.91 6.83
C LEU A 364 -7.65 -38.62 7.60
N ASN A 365 -7.81 -39.93 7.45
CA ASN A 365 -8.87 -40.71 8.09
C ASN A 365 -8.69 -40.88 9.62
N GLY A 366 -7.47 -40.72 10.14
CA GLY A 366 -7.14 -40.86 11.57
C GLY A 366 -7.24 -39.57 12.41
N VAL A 367 -7.57 -38.42 11.83
CA VAL A 367 -7.42 -37.11 12.49
C VAL A 367 -8.74 -36.37 12.70
N ALA A 368 -8.89 -35.77 13.89
CA ALA A 368 -10.03 -34.94 14.27
C ALA A 368 -10.23 -33.77 13.28
N SER A 369 -11.49 -33.42 13.01
CA SER A 369 -11.89 -32.46 11.95
C SER A 369 -11.14 -31.12 12.04
N ASP A 370 -10.85 -30.65 13.25
CA ASP A 370 -10.25 -29.33 13.50
C ASP A 370 -8.76 -29.26 13.09
N ASN A 371 -8.07 -30.41 13.00
CA ASN A 371 -6.65 -30.49 12.67
C ASN A 371 -6.40 -30.90 11.20
N ARG A 372 -7.44 -31.23 10.44
CA ARG A 372 -7.30 -31.72 9.06
C ARG A 372 -6.72 -30.67 8.12
N ASN A 373 -7.06 -29.39 8.30
CA ASN A 373 -6.54 -28.30 7.49
C ASN A 373 -5.02 -28.13 7.64
N SER A 374 -4.52 -28.14 8.87
CA SER A 374 -3.08 -28.03 9.15
C SER A 374 -2.31 -29.23 8.60
N LEU A 375 -2.91 -30.43 8.69
CA LEU A 375 -2.30 -31.64 8.14
C LEU A 375 -2.22 -31.62 6.61
N VAL A 376 -3.25 -31.12 5.92
CA VAL A 376 -3.23 -30.95 4.45
C VAL A 376 -2.09 -30.03 4.02
N VAL A 377 -1.92 -28.89 4.71
CA VAL A 377 -0.83 -27.96 4.42
C VAL A 377 0.53 -28.61 4.64
N GLN A 378 0.66 -29.39 5.72
CA GLN A 378 1.88 -30.12 6.04
C GLN A 378 2.21 -31.18 4.97
N ILE A 379 1.24 -31.95 4.49
CA ILE A 379 1.45 -32.98 3.45
C ILE A 379 1.95 -32.34 2.15
N ILE A 380 1.35 -31.22 1.72
CA ILE A 380 1.78 -30.50 0.52
C ILE A 380 3.18 -29.90 0.72
N TYR A 381 3.50 -29.39 1.91
CA TYR A 381 4.83 -28.91 2.23
C TYR A 381 5.88 -30.02 2.16
N GLU A 382 5.63 -31.16 2.82
CA GLU A 382 6.52 -32.33 2.83
C GLU A 382 6.82 -32.78 1.40
N TYR A 383 5.79 -32.83 0.55
CA TYR A 383 5.95 -33.14 -0.87
C TYR A 383 6.84 -32.14 -1.62
N ILE A 384 6.68 -30.83 -1.38
CA ILE A 384 7.53 -29.81 -2.00
C ILE A 384 8.99 -29.95 -1.51
N ASP A 385 9.20 -30.21 -0.23
CA ASP A 385 10.54 -30.32 0.35
C ASP A 385 11.30 -31.52 -0.22
N GLU A 386 10.63 -32.69 -0.26
CA GLU A 386 11.19 -33.95 -0.76
C GLU A 386 11.48 -33.90 -2.27
N TYR A 387 10.49 -33.51 -3.09
CA TYR A 387 10.60 -33.63 -4.55
C TYR A 387 11.10 -32.37 -5.25
N ALA A 388 10.88 -31.17 -4.71
CA ALA A 388 11.32 -29.93 -5.36
C ALA A 388 12.69 -29.43 -4.86
N TYR A 389 13.09 -29.77 -3.63
CA TYR A 389 14.35 -29.30 -3.04
C TYR A 389 15.38 -30.40 -2.78
N GLU A 390 15.00 -31.58 -2.27
CA GLU A 390 15.97 -32.65 -1.99
C GLU A 390 16.37 -33.47 -3.23
N ALA A 391 15.48 -33.66 -4.21
CA ALA A 391 15.73 -34.40 -5.45
C ALA A 391 16.74 -33.75 -6.44
N LYS A 392 17.28 -32.56 -6.16
CA LYS A 392 18.26 -31.84 -7.02
C LYS A 392 19.65 -31.71 -6.40
N THR A 393 19.98 -32.60 -5.45
CA THR A 393 21.27 -32.59 -4.74
C THR A 393 22.22 -33.73 -5.15
N GLU A 394 21.98 -34.38 -6.29
CA GLU A 394 22.96 -35.24 -7.00
C GLU A 394 23.54 -34.56 -8.24
#